data_AF-A0A4R2CAU9-F1
#
_entry.id   AF-A0A4R2CAU9-F1
#
_cell.length_a   1.000
_cell.length_b   1.000
_cell.length_c   1.000
_cell.angle_alpha   90.00
_cell.angle_beta   90.00
_cell.angle_gamma   90.00
#
_symmetry.space_group_name_H-M   'P 1'
#
loop_
_entity.id
_entity.type
_entity.pdbx_description
1 polymer ?
#
loop_
_entity_poly.entity_id
_entity_poly.type
_entity_poly.pdbx_seq_one_letter_code
_entity_poly.pdbx_strand_id
1 'polypeptide(L)'
;MDELTRQLVGIIERRLLDPLEILVDSDLADLRRKAEAAAGSFAARLLGPDDRDAAWAAATLIGALYPGDTAFDPPADWWRTPLGRAVLRRVGHPSATAVPYALAGAMLGITRQGVHDLVVRGKLSRDPDGGVTVSSVRERELGRS
;
A
#
# COMPACT_ATOMS: atom_id res chain seq x y z
N MET A 1 -9.98 10.45 14.03
CA MET A 1 -9.09 9.45 13.41
C MET A 1 -9.42 9.36 11.92
N ASP A 2 -8.43 9.57 11.05
CA ASP A 2 -8.62 9.46 9.59
C ASP A 2 -8.81 8.01 9.13
N GLU A 3 -9.19 7.84 7.87
CA GLU A 3 -9.49 6.52 7.27
C GLU A 3 -8.28 5.57 7.28
N LEU A 4 -7.07 6.08 7.04
CA LEU A 4 -5.84 5.30 7.01
C LEU A 4 -5.47 4.83 8.42
N THR A 5 -5.50 5.72 9.41
CA THR A 5 -5.24 5.35 10.80
C THR A 5 -6.19 4.25 11.26
N ARG A 6 -7.50 4.39 10.99
CA ARG A 6 -8.49 3.38 11.37
C ARG A 6 -8.22 2.03 10.69
N GLN A 7 -7.84 2.06 9.41
CA GLN A 7 -7.48 0.84 8.70
C GLN A 7 -6.24 0.18 9.31
N LEU A 8 -5.20 0.97 9.63
CA LEU A 8 -3.97 0.47 10.22
C LEU A 8 -4.23 -0.19 11.58
N VAL A 9 -5.03 0.43 12.45
CA VAL A 9 -5.46 -0.19 13.72
C VAL A 9 -6.08 -1.56 13.48
N GLY A 10 -7.10 -1.65 12.60
CA GLY A 10 -7.76 -2.92 12.33
C GLY A 10 -6.89 -3.97 11.62
N ILE A 11 -5.81 -3.57 10.95
CA ILE A 11 -4.82 -4.52 10.40
C ILE A 11 -3.89 -5.02 11.51
N ILE A 12 -3.38 -4.11 12.34
CA ILE A 12 -2.48 -4.44 13.45
C ILE A 12 -3.17 -5.37 14.45
N GLU A 13 -4.42 -5.07 14.81
CA GLU A 13 -5.22 -5.90 15.70
C GLU A 13 -5.36 -7.32 15.14
N ARG A 14 -5.97 -7.46 13.95
CA ARG A 14 -6.27 -8.76 13.36
C ARG A 14 -5.06 -9.62 13.03
N ARG A 15 -3.92 -9.00 12.69
CA ARG A 15 -2.75 -9.73 12.20
C ARG A 15 -1.64 -9.91 13.21
N LEU A 16 -1.57 -9.04 14.22
CA LEU A 16 -0.51 -9.08 15.22
C LEU A 16 -1.07 -9.32 16.62
N LEU A 17 -2.07 -8.55 17.06
CA LEU A 17 -2.51 -8.59 18.45
C LEU A 17 -3.46 -9.74 18.75
N ASP A 18 -4.45 -10.01 17.90
CA ASP A 18 -5.39 -11.11 18.13
C ASP A 18 -4.68 -12.48 18.14
N PRO A 19 -3.74 -12.79 17.21
CA PRO A 19 -2.95 -14.01 17.31
C PRO A 19 -2.04 -14.03 18.54
N LEU A 20 -1.46 -12.89 18.93
CA LEU A 20 -0.60 -12.83 20.11
C LEU A 20 -1.38 -13.09 21.39
N GLU A 21 -2.57 -12.50 21.54
CA GLU A 21 -3.46 -12.68 22.70
C GLU A 21 -3.83 -14.16 22.88
N ILE A 22 -4.10 -14.87 21.78
CA ILE A 22 -4.34 -16.32 21.80
C ILE A 22 -3.10 -17.08 22.30
N LEU A 23 -1.90 -16.70 21.84
CA LEU A 23 -0.66 -17.40 22.19
C LEU A 23 -0.22 -17.15 23.64
N VAL A 24 -0.44 -15.94 24.16
CA VAL A 24 -0.05 -15.58 25.52
C VAL A 24 -1.15 -15.82 26.56
N ASP A 25 -2.38 -16.09 26.11
CA ASP A 25 -3.58 -16.27 26.94
C ASP A 25 -3.71 -15.14 27.99
N SER A 26 -3.61 -13.90 27.52
CA SER A 26 -3.57 -12.71 28.38
C SER A 26 -4.07 -11.48 27.64
N ASP A 27 -4.83 -10.63 28.34
CA ASP A 27 -5.31 -9.36 27.79
C ASP A 27 -4.15 -8.45 27.38
N LEU A 28 -4.25 -7.92 26.16
CA LEU A 28 -3.27 -7.02 25.54
C LEU A 28 -3.71 -5.55 25.53
N ALA A 29 -4.66 -5.12 26.38
CA ALA A 29 -5.21 -3.76 26.40
C ALA A 29 -4.16 -2.63 26.32
N ASP A 30 -3.06 -2.74 27.07
CA ASP A 30 -1.98 -1.75 27.06
C ASP A 30 -1.25 -1.70 25.71
N LEU A 31 -1.05 -2.88 25.09
CA LEU A 31 -0.42 -2.99 23.79
C LEU A 31 -1.35 -2.49 22.68
N ARG A 32 -2.66 -2.72 22.78
CA ARG A 32 -3.68 -2.16 21.87
C ARG A 32 -3.66 -0.64 21.88
N ARG A 33 -3.59 0.01 23.04
CA ARG A 33 -3.46 1.48 23.14
C ARG A 33 -2.17 1.99 22.50
N LYS A 34 -1.04 1.28 22.70
CA LYS A 34 0.23 1.62 22.05
C LYS A 34 0.16 1.44 20.52
N ALA A 35 -0.50 0.38 20.05
CA ALA A 35 -0.70 0.12 18.63
C ALA A 35 -1.56 1.19 17.96
N GLU A 36 -2.60 1.70 18.64
CA GLU A 36 -3.43 2.79 18.14
C GLU A 36 -2.61 4.08 17.95
N ALA A 37 -1.80 4.46 18.94
CA ALA A 37 -0.90 5.60 18.83
C ALA A 37 0.14 5.42 17.72
N ALA A 38 0.71 4.21 17.59
CA ALA A 38 1.66 3.89 16.53
C ALA A 38 1.02 3.95 15.14
N ALA A 39 -0.20 3.43 14.98
CA ALA A 39 -0.96 3.51 13.73
C ALA A 39 -1.18 4.97 13.30
N GLY A 40 -1.55 5.85 14.23
CA GLY A 40 -1.69 7.29 13.96
C GLY A 40 -0.37 7.93 13.54
N SER A 41 0.73 7.58 14.20
CA SER A 41 2.08 8.06 13.83
C SER A 41 2.49 7.61 12.42
N PHE A 42 2.28 6.33 12.09
CA PHE A 42 2.57 5.82 10.75
C PHE A 42 1.69 6.46 9.67
N ALA A 43 0.40 6.66 9.93
CA ALA A 43 -0.48 7.36 9.00
C ALA A 43 -0.02 8.81 8.75
N ALA A 44 0.38 9.52 9.81
CA ALA A 44 0.92 10.88 9.68
C ALA A 44 2.20 10.91 8.83
N ARG A 45 3.11 9.95 9.01
CA ARG A 45 4.34 9.82 8.20
C ARG A 45 4.02 9.51 6.74
N LEU A 46 3.11 8.56 6.49
CA LEU A 46 2.67 8.19 5.14
C LEU A 46 1.98 9.34 4.39
N LEU A 47 1.31 10.24 5.09
CA LEU A 47 0.62 11.40 4.51
C LEU A 47 1.48 12.68 4.54
N GLY A 48 2.63 12.65 5.21
CA GLY A 48 3.52 13.80 5.39
C GLY A 48 4.24 14.26 4.12
N PRO A 49 4.89 15.42 4.15
CA PRO A 49 5.57 15.99 2.99
C PRO A 49 6.92 15.33 2.67
N ASP A 50 7.54 14.63 3.63
CA ASP A 50 8.83 13.96 3.44
C ASP A 50 8.64 12.60 2.72
N ASP A 51 8.97 12.57 1.43
CA ASP A 51 8.85 11.36 0.60
C ASP A 51 9.76 10.22 1.08
N ARG A 52 10.94 10.52 1.65
CA ARG A 52 11.86 9.49 2.14
C ARG A 52 11.31 8.85 3.41
N ASP A 53 10.84 9.67 4.35
CA ASP A 53 10.23 9.15 5.59
C ASP A 53 8.95 8.36 5.28
N ALA A 54 8.12 8.86 4.37
CA ALA A 54 6.91 8.18 3.95
C ALA A 54 7.19 6.83 3.25
N ALA A 55 8.23 6.77 2.40
CA ALA A 55 8.66 5.52 1.78
C ALA A 55 9.17 4.51 2.84
N TRP A 56 9.95 4.97 3.82
CA TRP A 56 10.43 4.14 4.92
C TRP A 56 9.26 3.62 5.78
N ALA A 57 8.29 4.48 6.10
CA ALA A 57 7.09 4.09 6.82
C ALA A 57 6.29 3.00 6.07
N ALA A 58 6.14 3.14 4.75
CA ALA A 58 5.49 2.13 3.91
C ALA A 58 6.23 0.79 3.95
N ALA A 59 7.57 0.80 3.78
CA ALA A 59 8.39 -0.41 3.82
C ALA A 59 8.30 -1.11 5.18
N THR A 60 8.38 -0.37 6.28
CA THR A 60 8.24 -0.92 7.64
C THR A 60 6.88 -1.58 7.85
N LEU A 61 5.79 -0.91 7.45
CA LEU A 61 4.44 -1.45 7.59
C LEU A 61 4.25 -2.72 6.76
N ILE A 62 4.75 -2.75 5.53
CA ILE A 62 4.66 -3.94 4.68
C ILE A 62 5.41 -5.10 5.32
N GLY A 63 6.67 -4.89 5.70
CA GLY A 63 7.50 -5.94 6.30
C GLY A 63 6.93 -6.48 7.61
N ALA A 64 6.34 -5.62 8.45
CA ALA A 64 5.77 -6.04 9.73
C ALA A 64 4.38 -6.70 9.59
N LEU A 65 3.52 -6.19 8.69
CA LEU A 65 2.11 -6.61 8.62
C LEU A 65 1.84 -7.69 7.59
N TYR A 66 2.74 -7.90 6.62
CA TYR A 66 2.62 -8.87 5.55
C TYR A 66 3.89 -9.74 5.48
N PRO A 67 4.23 -10.48 6.57
CA PRO A 67 5.42 -11.32 6.58
C PRO A 67 5.27 -12.46 5.58
N GLY A 68 6.37 -12.82 4.93
CA GLY A 68 6.46 -13.94 3.99
C GLY A 68 7.85 -14.04 3.38
N ASP A 69 8.21 -15.22 2.89
CA ASP A 69 9.52 -15.48 2.26
C ASP A 69 9.53 -15.08 0.77
N THR A 70 8.38 -14.70 0.23
CA THR A 70 8.24 -14.24 -1.15
C THR A 70 8.12 -12.73 -1.21
N ALA A 71 8.36 -12.18 -2.40
CA ALA A 71 8.09 -10.78 -2.66
C ALA A 71 6.64 -10.41 -2.30
N PHE A 72 6.46 -9.19 -1.78
CA PHE A 72 5.13 -8.66 -1.48
C PHE A 72 4.31 -8.53 -2.77
N ASP A 73 3.26 -9.35 -2.88
CA ASP A 73 2.35 -9.42 -4.02
C ASP A 73 0.89 -9.43 -3.53
N PRO A 74 0.34 -8.26 -3.15
CA PRO A 74 -0.99 -8.19 -2.58
C PRO A 74 -2.07 -8.36 -3.65
N PRO A 75 -3.26 -8.87 -3.29
CA PRO A 75 -4.36 -8.99 -4.24
C PRO A 75 -4.84 -7.63 -4.75
N ALA A 76 -5.50 -7.63 -5.91
CA ALA A 76 -5.88 -6.40 -6.62
C ALA A 76 -6.74 -5.42 -5.77
N ASP A 77 -7.64 -5.94 -4.94
CA ASP A 77 -8.50 -5.15 -4.06
C ASP A 77 -7.72 -4.43 -2.95
N TRP A 78 -6.57 -4.96 -2.53
CA TRP A 78 -5.70 -4.32 -1.55
C TRP A 78 -5.28 -2.90 -1.96
N TRP A 79 -5.01 -2.71 -3.25
CA TRP A 79 -4.63 -1.40 -3.81
C TRP A 79 -5.71 -0.33 -3.67
N ARG A 80 -6.98 -0.74 -3.56
CA ARG A 80 -8.09 0.19 -3.36
C ARG A 80 -8.23 0.63 -1.91
N THR A 81 -7.52 -0.01 -0.98
CA THR A 81 -7.57 0.37 0.43
C THR A 81 -6.78 1.66 0.72
N PRO A 82 -7.06 2.38 1.81
CA PRO A 82 -6.29 3.57 2.20
C PRO A 82 -4.78 3.34 2.25
N LEU A 83 -4.34 2.23 2.84
CA LEU A 83 -2.93 1.82 2.90
C LEU A 83 -2.39 1.55 1.49
N GLY A 84 -3.13 0.82 0.65
CA GLY A 84 -2.72 0.54 -0.73
C GLY A 84 -2.52 1.80 -1.56
N ARG A 85 -3.43 2.77 -1.46
CA ARG A 85 -3.30 4.08 -2.11
C ARG A 85 -2.10 4.88 -1.57
N ALA A 86 -1.87 4.86 -0.25
CA ALA A 86 -0.72 5.51 0.36
C ALA A 86 0.61 4.89 -0.14
N VAL A 87 0.70 3.55 -0.16
CA VAL A 87 1.88 2.84 -0.67
C VAL A 87 2.12 3.15 -2.15
N LEU A 88 1.07 3.11 -2.99
CA LEU A 88 1.17 3.48 -4.39
C LEU A 88 1.78 4.88 -4.57
N ARG A 89 1.25 5.89 -3.87
CA ARG A 89 1.73 7.28 -3.95
C ARG A 89 3.19 7.42 -3.53
N ARG A 90 3.65 6.65 -2.54
CA ARG A 90 4.99 6.79 -1.98
C ARG A 90 6.06 5.99 -2.71
N VAL A 91 5.76 4.74 -3.04
CA VAL A 91 6.77 3.80 -3.56
C VAL A 91 6.33 3.06 -4.81
N GLY A 92 5.05 3.11 -5.20
CA GLY A 92 4.51 2.30 -6.29
C GLY A 92 4.31 0.84 -5.85
N HIS A 93 4.56 -0.12 -6.75
CA HIS A 93 4.64 -1.54 -6.41
C HIS A 93 6.01 -1.83 -5.75
N PRO A 94 6.07 -2.28 -4.49
CA PRO A 94 7.33 -2.41 -3.75
C PRO A 94 8.33 -3.42 -4.33
N SER A 95 7.83 -4.39 -5.09
CA SER A 95 8.59 -5.56 -5.57
C SER A 95 8.63 -5.70 -7.09
N ALA A 96 7.99 -4.79 -7.84
CA ALA A 96 7.88 -4.90 -9.29
C ALA A 96 8.22 -3.56 -9.96
N THR A 97 8.86 -3.63 -11.12
CA THR A 97 9.16 -2.46 -11.97
C THR A 97 8.06 -2.20 -13.00
N ALA A 98 7.31 -3.24 -13.37
CA ALA A 98 6.16 -3.18 -14.25
C ALA A 98 5.04 -4.11 -13.75
N VAL A 99 3.81 -3.78 -14.10
CA VAL A 99 2.63 -4.55 -13.69
C VAL A 99 1.68 -4.81 -14.87
N PRO A 100 0.93 -5.93 -14.85
CA PRO A 100 -0.12 -6.18 -15.83
C PRO A 100 -1.20 -5.08 -15.83
N TYR A 101 -1.85 -4.88 -16.97
CA TYR A 101 -2.89 -3.84 -17.15
C TYR A 101 -4.04 -3.95 -16.14
N ALA A 102 -4.41 -5.18 -15.77
CA ALA A 102 -5.46 -5.41 -14.78
C ALA A 102 -5.04 -4.91 -13.39
N LEU A 103 -3.79 -5.19 -12.98
CA LEU A 103 -3.25 -4.74 -11.70
C LEU A 103 -3.05 -3.22 -11.68
N ALA A 104 -2.53 -2.64 -12.77
CA ALA A 104 -2.46 -1.19 -12.93
C ALA A 104 -3.84 -0.52 -12.81
N GLY A 105 -4.89 -1.16 -13.35
CA GLY A 105 -6.27 -0.67 -13.22
C GLY A 105 -6.72 -0.69 -11.77
N ALA A 106 -6.41 -1.77 -11.05
CA ALA A 106 -6.72 -1.85 -9.62
C ALA A 106 -5.96 -0.80 -8.79
N MET A 107 -4.68 -0.57 -9.09
CA MET A 107 -3.83 0.46 -8.48
C MET A 107 -4.40 1.87 -8.68
N LEU A 108 -4.86 2.19 -9.89
CA LEU A 108 -5.41 3.51 -10.24
C LEU A 108 -6.90 3.66 -9.96
N GLY A 109 -7.58 2.60 -9.50
CA GLY A 109 -9.04 2.62 -9.32
C GLY A 109 -9.83 2.72 -10.63
N ILE A 110 -9.27 2.28 -11.76
CA ILE A 110 -9.91 2.29 -13.09
C ILE A 110 -9.99 0.89 -13.69
N THR A 111 -10.67 0.77 -14.84
CA THR A 111 -10.78 -0.51 -15.55
C THR A 111 -9.48 -0.84 -16.31
N ARG A 112 -9.28 -2.12 -16.63
CA ARG A 112 -8.21 -2.57 -17.54
C ARG A 112 -8.25 -1.83 -18.89
N GLN A 113 -9.46 -1.59 -19.40
CA GLN A 113 -9.64 -0.82 -20.64
C GLN A 113 -9.20 0.64 -20.47
N GLY A 114 -9.52 1.27 -19.34
CA GLY A 114 -9.03 2.62 -19.03
C GLY A 114 -7.50 2.71 -19.00
N VAL A 115 -6.82 1.70 -18.46
CA VAL A 115 -5.34 1.62 -18.51
C VAL A 115 -4.87 1.53 -19.96
N HIS A 116 -5.50 0.68 -20.77
CA HIS A 116 -5.15 0.57 -22.19
C HIS A 116 -5.29 1.90 -22.92
N ASP A 117 -6.38 2.62 -22.69
CA ASP A 117 -6.61 3.94 -23.29
C ASP A 117 -5.56 4.97 -22.84
N LEU A 118 -5.12 4.92 -21.58
CA LEU A 118 -4.03 5.78 -21.09
C LEU A 118 -2.69 5.46 -21.75
N VAL A 119 -2.37 4.18 -21.99
CA VAL A 119 -1.15 3.78 -22.71
C VAL A 119 -1.20 4.30 -24.15
N VAL A 120 -2.31 4.10 -24.87
CA VAL A 120 -2.49 4.57 -26.25
C VAL A 120 -2.33 6.09 -26.35
N ARG A 121 -2.77 6.83 -25.32
CA ARG A 121 -2.64 8.29 -25.24
C ARG A 121 -1.28 8.78 -24.72
N GLY A 122 -0.33 7.88 -24.46
CA GLY A 122 0.99 8.22 -23.93
C GLY A 122 0.97 8.74 -22.49
N LYS A 123 -0.09 8.42 -21.72
CA LYS A 123 -0.25 8.82 -20.30
C LYS A 123 0.22 7.77 -19.31
N LEU A 124 0.46 6.55 -19.78
CA LEU A 124 1.17 5.50 -19.05
C LEU A 124 2.26 4.94 -19.96
N SER A 125 3.40 4.58 -19.36
CA SER A 125 4.53 4.03 -20.10
C SER A 125 4.40 2.52 -20.17
N ARG A 126 4.51 1.97 -21.38
CA ARG A 126 4.56 0.54 -21.61
C ARG A 126 5.93 0.00 -21.24
N ASP A 127 5.96 -1.13 -20.55
CA ASP A 127 7.21 -1.84 -20.28
C ASP A 127 7.60 -2.72 -21.49
N PRO A 128 8.89 -2.83 -21.86
CA PRO A 128 9.35 -3.68 -22.98
C PRO A 128 8.92 -5.14 -22.86
N ASP A 129 8.87 -5.68 -21.64
CA ASP A 129 8.50 -7.09 -21.37
C ASP A 129 6.98 -7.27 -21.22
N GLY A 130 6.22 -6.17 -21.33
CA GLY A 130 4.76 -6.14 -21.29
C GLY A 130 4.18 -5.54 -20.01
N GLY A 131 2.94 -5.07 -20.09
CA GLY A 131 2.31 -4.33 -19.00
C GLY A 131 2.66 -2.83 -19.04
N VAL A 132 2.60 -2.19 -17.88
CA VAL A 132 2.92 -0.76 -17.70
C VAL A 132 3.92 -0.57 -16.57
N THR A 133 4.80 0.41 -16.71
CA THR A 133 5.82 0.69 -15.69
C THR A 133 5.18 1.23 -14.42
N VAL A 134 5.66 0.76 -13.27
CA VAL A 134 5.18 1.18 -11.95
C VAL A 134 5.44 2.66 -11.71
N SER A 135 6.54 3.20 -12.25
CA SER A 135 6.84 4.64 -12.20
C SER A 135 5.73 5.47 -12.85
N SER A 136 5.27 5.10 -14.05
CA SER A 136 4.22 5.85 -14.75
C SER A 136 2.86 5.73 -14.06
N VAL A 137 2.55 4.56 -13.47
CA VAL A 137 1.33 4.36 -12.66
C VAL A 137 1.36 5.28 -11.42
N ARG A 138 2.50 5.34 -10.72
CA ARG A 138 2.67 6.22 -9.56
C ARG A 138 2.57 7.70 -9.95
N GLU A 139 3.24 8.12 -11.03
CA GLU A 139 3.15 9.50 -11.55
C GLU A 139 1.72 9.88 -11.88
N ARG A 140 0.96 8.95 -12.48
CA ARG A 140 -0.46 9.16 -12.78
C ARG A 140 -1.30 9.37 -11.53
N GLU A 141 -1.11 8.55 -10.50
CA GLU A 141 -1.79 8.71 -9.20
C GLU A 141 -1.44 10.05 -8.53
N LEU A 142 -0.22 10.54 -8.73
CA LEU A 142 0.22 11.85 -8.23
C LEU A 142 -0.25 13.03 -9.11
N GLY A 143 -0.92 12.78 -10.24
CA GLY A 143 -1.37 13.80 -11.18
C GLY A 143 -0.24 14.42 -12.02
N ARG A 144 0.88 13.71 -12.21
CA ARG A 144 2.12 14.20 -12.84
C ARG A 144 2.32 13.73 -14.30
N SER A 145 1.31 13.13 -14.93
CA SER A 145 1.35 12.48 -16.27
C SER A 145 0.46 13.15 -17.33
#